data_AF-A0A0P0UVK7-F1
#
_entry.id   AF-A0A0P0UVK7-F1
#
_cell.length_a   1.000
_cell.length_b   1.000
_cell.length_c   1.000
_cell.angle_alpha   90.00
_cell.angle_beta   90.00
_cell.angle_gamma   90.00
#
_symmetry.space_group_name_H-M   'P 1'
#
loop_
_entity.id
_entity.type
_entity.pdbx_description
1 polymer ?
#
loop_
_entity_poly.entity_id
_entity_poly.type
_entity_poly.pdbx_seq_one_letter_code
_entity_poly.pdbx_strand_id
1 'polypeptide(L)'
;TGASGYVGSWLVMKLLQYGYTIRATVRDPRDLRKTKPLLDIPGADERLTIWKADLSEDASFDEAINGCTGVYHVATPMDFDSKDPENEVIQPTINGVLGIMKSCKKAGTVKRVIFTSSAGTVNVQENQMPE
;
A
#
# COMPACT_ATOMS: atom_id res chain seq x y z
N THR A 1 -0.01 -2.32 2.36
CA THR A 1 0.73 -2.08 1.10
C THR A 1 1.41 -0.73 1.15
N GLY A 2 2.45 -0.49 0.36
CA GLY A 2 3.12 0.82 0.32
C GLY A 2 3.90 1.12 1.60
N ALA A 3 4.50 0.09 2.19
CA ALA A 3 5.09 0.16 3.52
C ALA A 3 6.26 1.14 3.61
N SER A 4 7.00 1.36 2.53
CA SER A 4 8.13 2.29 2.48
C SER A 4 7.72 3.77 2.29
N GLY A 5 6.42 4.07 2.25
CA GLY A 5 5.89 5.43 2.13
C GLY A 5 5.71 6.09 3.50
N TYR A 6 5.44 7.40 3.50
CA TYR A 6 5.32 8.20 4.72
C TYR A 6 4.29 7.64 5.73
N VAL A 7 3.04 7.47 5.31
CA VAL A 7 1.99 6.89 6.17
C VAL A 7 2.25 5.40 6.42
N GLY A 8 2.72 4.68 5.40
CA GLY A 8 2.96 3.24 5.45
C GLY A 8 3.98 2.84 6.51
N SER A 9 5.11 3.53 6.60
CA SER A 9 6.18 3.18 7.52
C SER A 9 5.79 3.42 8.98
N TRP A 10 5.09 4.52 9.26
CA TRP A 10 4.54 4.82 10.58
C TRP A 10 3.45 3.83 10.99
N LEU A 11 2.60 3.42 10.05
CA LEU A 11 1.59 2.40 10.30
C LEU A 11 2.25 1.06 10.64
N VAL A 12 3.27 0.62 9.90
CA VAL A 12 4.05 -0.60 10.21
C VAL A 12 4.64 -0.50 11.62
N MET A 13 5.29 0.62 11.95
CA MET A 13 5.86 0.85 13.27
C MET A 13 4.80 0.72 14.38
N LYS A 14 3.63 1.36 14.21
CA LYS A 14 2.56 1.28 15.21
C LYS A 14 2.00 -0.12 15.33
N LEU A 15 1.75 -0.82 14.23
CA LEU A 15 1.22 -2.19 14.29
C LEU A 15 2.22 -3.16 14.97
N LEU A 16 3.53 -3.01 14.73
CA LEU A 16 4.56 -3.76 15.46
C LEU A 16 4.54 -3.45 16.96
N GLN A 17 4.40 -2.17 17.35
CA GLN A 17 4.25 -1.77 18.76
C GLN A 17 3.02 -2.40 19.43
N TYR A 18 1.92 -2.59 18.69
CA TYR A 18 0.72 -3.28 19.18
C TYR A 18 0.79 -4.81 19.10
N GLY A 19 1.94 -5.37 18.69
CA GLY A 19 2.21 -6.80 18.73
C GLY A 19 1.73 -7.59 17.51
N TYR A 20 1.38 -6.92 16.40
CA TYR A 20 0.96 -7.58 15.18
C TYR A 20 2.16 -8.14 14.38
N THR A 21 1.94 -9.26 13.68
CA THR A 21 2.83 -9.75 12.62
C THR A 21 2.47 -9.09 11.29
N ILE A 22 3.45 -8.51 10.62
CA ILE A 22 3.28 -7.61 9.48
C ILE A 22 3.96 -8.17 8.22
N ARG A 23 3.20 -8.12 7.12
CA ARG A 23 3.69 -8.33 5.76
C ARG A 23 3.69 -7.00 5.03
N ALA A 24 4.88 -6.41 4.90
CA ALA A 24 5.06 -5.09 4.33
C ALA A 24 5.41 -5.20 2.83
N THR A 25 4.55 -4.67 1.97
CA THR A 25 4.84 -4.66 0.53
C THR A 25 5.63 -3.42 0.11
N VAL A 26 6.63 -3.62 -0.74
CA VAL A 26 7.44 -2.60 -1.41
C VAL A 26 7.64 -3.00 -2.87
N ARG A 27 7.94 -2.03 -3.75
CA ARG A 27 8.15 -2.31 -5.19
C ARG A 27 9.48 -3.01 -5.47
N ASP A 28 10.56 -2.57 -4.83
CA ASP A 28 11.86 -3.25 -4.89
C ASP A 28 12.39 -3.52 -3.48
N PRO A 29 12.36 -4.78 -3.01
CA PRO A 29 12.94 -5.17 -1.72
C PRO A 29 14.45 -4.92 -1.60
N ARG A 30 15.15 -4.77 -2.73
CA ARG A 30 16.60 -4.54 -2.76
C ARG A 30 16.97 -3.06 -2.59
N ASP A 31 16.02 -2.13 -2.69
CA ASP A 31 16.28 -0.72 -2.40
C ASP A 31 16.37 -0.49 -0.90
N LEU A 32 17.59 -0.58 -0.37
CA LEU A 32 17.87 -0.41 1.06
C LEU A 32 17.42 0.95 1.58
N ARG A 33 17.32 2.00 0.75
CA ARG A 33 16.81 3.31 1.21
C ARG A 33 15.34 3.24 1.59
N LYS A 34 14.59 2.31 0.97
CA LYS A 34 13.15 2.08 1.21
C LYS A 34 12.89 0.98 2.23
N THR A 35 13.76 -0.03 2.32
CA THR A 35 13.56 -1.18 3.21
C THR A 35 14.28 -1.06 4.55
N LYS A 36 15.47 -0.46 4.60
CA LYS A 36 16.23 -0.30 5.86
C LYS A 36 15.44 0.42 6.96
N PRO A 37 14.72 1.53 6.69
CA PRO A 37 13.91 2.19 7.72
C PRO A 37 12.79 1.30 8.30
N LEU A 38 12.33 0.29 7.56
CA LEU A 38 11.34 -0.68 8.04
C LEU A 38 12.00 -1.78 8.88
N LEU A 39 13.16 -2.25 8.46
CA LEU A 39 13.92 -3.31 9.13
C LEU A 39 14.54 -2.84 10.45
N ASP A 40 14.84 -1.54 10.57
CA ASP A 40 15.38 -0.94 11.79
C ASP A 40 14.29 -0.66 12.87
N ILE A 41 13.02 -0.97 12.59
CA ILE A 41 11.91 -0.80 13.56
C ILE A 41 12.00 -1.87 14.66
N PRO A 42 11.85 -1.52 15.96
CA PRO A 42 11.83 -2.51 17.03
C PRO A 42 10.80 -3.63 16.81
N GLY A 43 11.26 -4.89 16.87
CA GLY A 43 10.45 -6.10 16.66
C GLY A 43 10.25 -6.49 15.19
N ALA A 44 10.87 -5.78 14.25
CA ALA A 44 10.82 -6.13 12.83
C ALA A 44 11.51 -7.47 12.52
N ASP A 45 12.63 -7.76 13.19
CA ASP A 45 13.38 -9.01 13.10
C ASP A 45 12.53 -10.26 13.42
N GLU A 46 11.53 -10.12 14.30
CA GLU A 46 10.64 -11.23 14.68
C GLU A 46 9.33 -11.26 13.88
N ARG A 47 8.78 -10.08 13.56
CA ARG A 47 7.37 -9.93 13.14
C ARG A 47 7.17 -9.18 11.84
N LEU A 48 8.22 -8.73 11.17
CA LEU A 48 8.13 -8.06 9.88
C LEU A 48 8.72 -8.93 8.76
N THR A 49 7.95 -9.08 7.67
CA THR A 49 8.45 -9.64 6.42
C THR A 49 8.23 -8.65 5.28
N ILE A 50 9.22 -8.54 4.39
CA ILE A 50 9.16 -7.66 3.21
C ILE A 50 8.75 -8.48 1.99
N TRP A 51 7.77 -7.99 1.24
CA TRP A 51 7.22 -8.65 0.06
C TRP A 51 7.30 -7.72 -1.15
N LYS A 52 7.74 -8.25 -2.30
CA LYS A 52 7.66 -7.51 -3.57
C LYS A 52 6.19 -7.46 -4.01
N ALA A 53 5.67 -6.27 -4.32
CA ALA A 53 4.40 -6.12 -5.03
C ALA A 53 4.30 -4.75 -5.71
N ASP A 54 3.59 -4.68 -6.83
CA ASP A 54 3.36 -3.46 -7.60
C ASP A 54 1.89 -3.39 -8.04
N LEU A 55 1.29 -2.19 -7.99
CA LEU A 55 -0.11 -1.97 -8.39
C LEU A 55 -0.34 -2.17 -9.89
N SER A 56 0.72 -2.09 -10.70
CA SER A 56 0.70 -2.36 -12.14
C SER A 56 0.87 -3.84 -12.50
N GLU A 57 1.26 -4.69 -11.54
CA GLU A 57 1.47 -6.13 -11.75
C GLU A 57 0.27 -6.93 -11.22
N ASP A 58 -0.45 -7.60 -12.13
CA ASP A 58 -1.58 -8.47 -11.80
C ASP A 58 -1.19 -9.55 -10.78
N ALA A 59 -2.07 -9.76 -9.79
CA ALA A 59 -1.90 -10.75 -8.72
C ALA A 59 -0.62 -10.62 -7.87
N SER A 60 0.17 -9.55 -8.01
CA SER A 60 1.42 -9.36 -7.26
C SER A 60 1.24 -9.29 -5.74
N PHE A 61 0.01 -9.01 -5.27
CA PHE A 61 -0.33 -8.97 -3.85
C PHE A 61 -0.86 -10.30 -3.30
N ASP A 62 -1.12 -11.31 -4.13
CA ASP A 62 -1.78 -12.56 -3.72
C ASP A 62 -1.00 -13.27 -2.60
N GLU A 63 0.30 -13.47 -2.79
CA GLU A 63 1.13 -14.17 -1.80
C GLU A 63 1.25 -13.39 -0.49
N ALA A 64 1.47 -12.08 -0.57
CA ALA A 64 1.56 -11.22 0.60
C ALA A 64 0.25 -11.23 1.40
N ILE A 65 -0.91 -11.21 0.73
CA ILE A 65 -2.23 -11.17 1.37
C ILE A 65 -2.67 -12.54 1.91
N ASN A 66 -2.24 -13.64 1.31
CA ASN A 66 -2.70 -14.98 1.69
C ASN A 66 -2.41 -15.33 3.16
N GLY A 67 -3.46 -15.55 3.96
CA GLY A 67 -3.35 -15.82 5.40
C GLY A 67 -3.36 -14.58 6.29
N CYS A 68 -3.51 -13.37 5.73
CA CYS A 68 -3.71 -12.15 6.50
C CYS A 68 -5.14 -12.07 7.04
N THR A 69 -5.29 -11.53 8.25
CA THR A 69 -6.62 -11.26 8.85
C THR A 69 -7.16 -9.87 8.50
N GLY A 70 -6.29 -8.93 8.12
CA GLY A 70 -6.65 -7.59 7.69
C GLY A 70 -5.63 -7.03 6.71
N VAL A 71 -6.07 -6.13 5.83
CA VAL A 71 -5.21 -5.49 4.83
C VAL A 71 -5.37 -3.98 4.92
N TYR A 72 -4.25 -3.27 5.09
CA TYR A 72 -4.17 -1.83 4.95
C TYR A 72 -3.65 -1.49 3.56
N HIS A 73 -4.48 -0.90 2.70
CA HIS A 73 -4.08 -0.40 1.40
C HIS A 73 -3.71 1.08 1.50
N VAL A 74 -2.40 1.35 1.48
CA VAL A 74 -1.82 2.70 1.61
C VAL A 74 -1.00 3.09 0.38
N ALA A 75 -0.55 2.12 -0.42
CA ALA A 75 0.13 2.40 -1.68
C ALA A 75 -0.78 3.16 -2.66
N THR A 76 -0.22 4.13 -3.35
CA THR A 76 -0.83 4.78 -4.52
C THR A 76 0.29 5.31 -5.42
N PRO A 77 0.14 5.31 -6.75
CA PRO A 77 0.97 6.12 -7.63
C PRO A 77 0.88 7.59 -7.19
N MET A 78 2.03 8.26 -7.10
CA MET A 78 2.14 9.66 -6.69
C MET A 78 3.13 10.34 -7.64
N ASP A 79 2.63 10.72 -8.81
CA ASP A 79 3.35 11.57 -9.75
C ASP A 79 2.42 12.69 -10.22
N PHE A 80 2.68 13.91 -9.75
CA PHE A 80 1.87 15.08 -10.07
C PHE A 80 2.29 15.72 -11.41
N ASP A 81 3.45 15.35 -11.94
CA ASP A 81 4.03 15.90 -13.17
C ASP A 81 3.92 14.91 -14.34
N SER A 82 3.12 13.86 -14.18
CA SER A 82 2.90 12.83 -15.20
C SER A 82 2.38 13.46 -16.50
N LYS A 83 2.99 13.04 -17.62
CA LYS A 83 2.59 13.45 -18.97
C LYS A 83 1.46 12.59 -19.54
N ASP A 84 1.19 11.46 -18.91
CA ASP A 84 0.10 10.54 -19.25
C ASP A 84 -0.63 10.08 -17.96
N PRO A 85 -1.35 10.99 -17.28
CA PRO A 85 -1.96 10.70 -15.98
C PRO A 85 -2.96 9.55 -16.03
N GLU A 86 -3.62 9.34 -17.17
CA GLU A 86 -4.58 8.25 -17.34
C GLU A 86 -3.88 6.89 -17.17
N ASN A 87 -2.76 6.66 -17.87
CA ASN A 87 -2.08 5.37 -17.84
C ASN A 87 -1.06 5.24 -16.70
N GLU A 88 -0.45 6.33 -16.24
CA GLU A 88 0.60 6.30 -15.21
C GLU A 88 0.06 6.44 -13.79
N VAL A 89 -1.12 7.05 -13.60
CA VAL A 89 -1.69 7.35 -12.28
C VAL A 89 -3.09 6.77 -12.10
N ILE A 90 -4.05 7.13 -12.97
CA ILE A 90 -5.48 6.81 -12.78
C ILE A 90 -5.73 5.30 -12.93
N GLN A 91 -5.39 4.72 -14.08
CA GLN A 91 -5.60 3.30 -14.35
C GLN A 91 -4.87 2.39 -13.34
N PRO A 92 -3.57 2.60 -13.01
CA PRO A 92 -2.90 1.78 -12.00
C PRO A 92 -3.52 1.91 -10.61
N THR A 93 -4.05 3.09 -10.25
CA THR A 93 -4.75 3.27 -8.97
C THR A 93 -6.02 2.44 -8.93
N ILE A 94 -6.88 2.55 -9.95
CA ILE A 94 -8.15 1.82 -10.03
C ILE A 94 -7.90 0.31 -10.07
N ASN A 95 -7.04 -0.13 -10.99
CA ASN A 95 -6.76 -1.55 -11.20
C ASN A 95 -6.04 -2.15 -9.99
N GLY A 96 -5.13 -1.42 -9.36
CA GLY A 96 -4.44 -1.83 -8.15
C GLY A 96 -5.39 -2.03 -6.97
N VAL A 97 -6.33 -1.11 -6.73
CA VAL A 97 -7.36 -1.26 -5.69
C VAL A 97 -8.21 -2.50 -5.97
N LEU A 98 -8.73 -2.65 -7.19
CA LEU A 98 -9.54 -3.81 -7.57
C LEU A 98 -8.77 -5.14 -7.47
N GLY A 99 -7.50 -5.13 -7.85
CA GLY A 99 -6.58 -6.27 -7.73
C GLY A 99 -6.43 -6.71 -6.27
N ILE A 100 -6.13 -5.78 -5.37
CA ILE A 100 -6.02 -6.06 -3.93
C ILE A 100 -7.33 -6.61 -3.36
N MET A 101 -8.49 -6.07 -3.77
CA MET A 101 -9.80 -6.59 -3.33
C MET A 101 -10.04 -8.02 -3.82
N LYS A 102 -9.63 -8.35 -5.06
CA LYS A 102 -9.67 -9.72 -5.60
C LYS A 102 -8.73 -10.64 -4.81
N SER A 103 -7.51 -10.22 -4.51
CA SER A 103 -6.56 -10.98 -3.69
C SER A 103 -7.10 -11.25 -2.28
N CYS A 104 -7.74 -10.25 -1.66
CA CYS A 104 -8.40 -10.42 -0.35
C CYS A 104 -9.53 -11.46 -0.41
N LYS A 105 -10.37 -11.38 -1.44
CA LYS A 105 -11.45 -12.35 -1.67
C LYS A 105 -10.89 -13.76 -1.88
N LYS A 106 -9.84 -13.90 -2.69
CA LYS A 106 -9.17 -15.18 -2.98
C LYS A 106 -8.54 -15.80 -1.72
N ALA A 107 -7.94 -14.99 -0.86
CA ALA A 107 -7.31 -15.45 0.38
C ALA A 107 -8.31 -16.02 1.41
N GLY A 108 -9.59 -15.58 1.38
CA GLY A 108 -10.66 -16.08 2.26
C GLY A 108 -10.49 -15.82 3.76
N THR A 109 -9.34 -15.28 4.18
CA THR A 109 -8.92 -15.08 5.58
C THR A 109 -9.02 -13.62 6.03
N VAL A 110 -9.08 -12.69 5.07
CA VAL A 110 -9.14 -11.25 5.31
C VAL A 110 -10.54 -10.87 5.81
N LYS A 111 -10.63 -10.38 7.06
CA LYS A 111 -11.88 -9.95 7.70
C LYS A 111 -12.22 -8.50 7.42
N ARG A 112 -11.22 -7.66 7.14
CA ARG A 112 -11.40 -6.22 6.86
C ARG A 112 -10.28 -5.68 5.99
N VAL A 113 -10.67 -4.87 5.01
CA VAL A 113 -9.76 -4.02 4.24
C VAL A 113 -9.92 -2.58 4.70
N ILE A 114 -8.82 -1.89 4.96
CA ILE A 114 -8.76 -0.48 5.30
C ILE A 114 -8.04 0.22 4.17
N PHE A 115 -8.77 1.06 3.44
CA PHE A 115 -8.25 1.81 2.30
C PHE A 115 -7.99 3.26 2.71
N THR A 116 -6.76 3.72 2.52
CA THR A 116 -6.40 5.12 2.73
C THR A 116 -6.80 5.92 1.49
N SER A 117 -8.01 6.51 1.54
CA SER A 117 -8.47 7.48 0.53
C SER A 117 -7.76 8.84 0.71
N SER A 118 -8.25 9.87 0.03
CA SER A 118 -7.76 11.25 0.12
C SER A 118 -8.92 12.20 0.41
N ALA A 119 -8.66 13.32 1.08
CA ALA A 119 -9.61 14.43 1.18
C ALA A 119 -10.04 14.92 -0.22
N GLY A 120 -9.15 14.76 -1.21
CA GLY A 120 -9.43 15.11 -2.60
C GLY A 120 -10.61 14.38 -3.22
N THR A 121 -11.04 13.24 -2.68
CA THR A 121 -12.25 12.54 -3.17
C THR A 121 -13.56 13.15 -2.63
N VAL A 122 -13.46 14.20 -1.79
CA VAL A 122 -14.61 14.82 -1.12
C VAL A 122 -14.79 16.27 -1.53
N ASN A 123 -13.71 17.05 -1.58
CA ASN A 123 -13.79 18.52 -1.71
C ASN A 123 -12.99 19.13 -2.87
N VAL A 124 -12.39 18.33 -3.74
CA VAL A 124 -11.78 18.87 -4.98
C VAL A 124 -12.90 19.23 -5.94
N GLN A 125 -12.89 20.50 -6.38
CA GLN A 125 -13.77 20.99 -7.44
C GLN A 125 -12.98 21.04 -8.75
N GLU A 126 -13.64 20.66 -9.84
CA GLU A 126 -13.05 20.58 -11.18
C GLU A 126 -12.64 21.96 -11.73
N ASN A 127 -13.28 23.03 -11.24
CA ASN A 127 -12.95 24.41 -11.54
C ASN A 127 -12.71 25.17 -10.23
N GLN A 128 -11.50 25.70 -10.02
CA GLN A 128 -11.30 26.68 -8.94
C GLN A 128 -12.11 27.93 -9.28
N MET A 129 -12.96 28.38 -8.35
CA MET A 129 -13.62 29.68 -8.48
C MET A 129 -12.52 30.76 -8.53
N PRO A 130 -12.63 31.77 -9.41
CA PRO A 130 -11.69 32.88 -9.41
C PRO A 130 -11.66 33.53 -8.01
N GLU A 131 -10.45 33.81 -7.51
CA GLU A 131 -10.24 34.60 -6.28
C GLU A 131 -10.86 36.00 -6.38
#